data_AF-A0A6V7LBT9-F1
#
_entry.id   AF-A0A6V7LBT9-F1
#
_cell.length_a   1.000
_cell.length_b   1.000
_cell.length_c   1.000
_cell.angle_alpha   90.00
_cell.angle_beta   90.00
_cell.angle_gamma   90.00
#
_symmetry.space_group_name_H-M   'P 1'
#
loop_
_entity.id
_entity.type
_entity.pdbx_description
1 polymer ?
#
loop_
_entity_poly.entity_id
_entity_poly.type
_entity_poly.pdbx_seq_one_letter_code
_entity_poly.pdbx_strand_id
1 'polypeptide(L)'
;YYARTRGVVEMRPKMIRKRYILTGTLVPDVLGSLPTDIFFITTWDDSIVGRELSSMIHIFRIFSTRVYIKRVAETYDVPNRLFGLFTFIPLFILCVHWLACITWIIPMATISVAEITQPEEDSVSWINLENMWNQDNQLKYCVSLMRSISILARSGFLAKEPIADEDQYVAIIIQ
;
A
#
# COMPACT_ATOMS: atom_id res chain seq x y z
N TYR A 1 -11.74 -3.37 28.50
CA TYR A 1 -11.10 -4.48 27.74
C TYR A 1 -11.64 -5.81 28.26
N TYR A 2 -11.68 -6.86 27.45
CA TYR A 2 -12.09 -8.19 27.95
C TYR A 2 -10.94 -8.87 28.69
N ALA A 3 -11.13 -9.14 29.98
CA ALA A 3 -10.16 -9.84 30.83
C ALA A 3 -10.41 -11.35 30.71
N ARG A 4 -9.72 -12.04 29.77
CA ARG A 4 -9.88 -13.49 29.54
C ARG A 4 -9.71 -14.32 30.82
N THR A 5 -8.84 -13.90 31.75
CA THR A 5 -8.61 -14.59 33.03
C THR A 5 -9.79 -14.52 34.00
N ARG A 6 -10.67 -13.52 33.86
CA ARG A 6 -11.82 -13.29 34.75
C ARG A 6 -13.16 -13.44 34.05
N GLY A 7 -13.17 -13.60 32.73
CA GLY A 7 -14.40 -13.68 31.93
C GLY A 7 -15.23 -12.39 31.89
N VAL A 8 -14.69 -11.25 32.35
CA VAL A 8 -15.45 -10.00 32.55
C VAL A 8 -14.86 -8.85 31.73
N VAL A 9 -15.74 -7.95 31.27
CA VAL A 9 -15.35 -6.68 30.65
C VAL A 9 -14.93 -5.69 31.74
N GLU A 10 -13.64 -5.38 31.81
CA GLU A 10 -13.13 -4.39 32.76
C GLU A 10 -13.11 -2.99 32.12
N MET A 11 -13.87 -2.06 32.72
CA MET A 11 -14.05 -0.67 32.27
C MET A 11 -13.10 0.31 33.00
N ARG A 12 -11.88 -0.12 33.35
CA ARG A 12 -10.91 0.73 34.07
C ARG A 12 -10.06 1.56 33.08
N PRO A 13 -10.21 2.90 33.01
CA PRO A 13 -9.57 3.71 31.95
C PRO A 13 -8.05 3.62 31.92
N LYS A 14 -7.38 3.67 33.09
CA LYS A 14 -5.91 3.58 33.21
C LYS A 14 -5.37 2.26 32.65
N MET A 15 -6.07 1.16 32.92
CA MET A 15 -5.65 -0.17 32.44
C MET A 15 -5.93 -0.35 30.95
N ILE A 16 -7.05 0.17 30.45
CA ILE A 16 -7.37 0.18 29.02
C ILE A 16 -6.28 0.92 28.24
N ARG A 17 -5.92 2.13 28.67
CA ARG A 17 -4.86 2.93 28.05
C ARG A 17 -3.53 2.18 28.04
N LYS A 18 -3.08 1.67 29.21
CA LYS A 18 -1.81 0.93 29.32
C LYS A 18 -1.77 -0.28 28.38
N ARG A 19 -2.87 -1.03 28.30
CA ARG A 19 -2.97 -2.20 27.42
C ARG A 19 -2.95 -1.83 25.94
N TYR A 20 -3.64 -0.75 25.56
CA TYR A 20 -3.65 -0.27 24.18
C TYR A 20 -2.28 0.23 23.72
N ILE A 21 -1.56 0.97 24.58
CA ILE A 21 -0.22 1.49 24.27
C ILE A 21 0.83 0.38 24.21
N LEU A 22 0.87 -0.51 25.20
CA LEU A 22 1.97 -1.49 25.33
C LEU A 22 1.77 -2.77 24.51
N THR A 23 0.52 -3.18 24.31
CA THR A 23 0.20 -4.51 23.73
C THR A 23 -0.86 -4.45 22.63
N GLY A 24 -1.35 -3.25 22.30
CA GLY A 24 -2.40 -3.03 21.33
C GLY A 24 -1.86 -2.54 19.98
N THR A 25 -2.74 -1.89 19.24
CA THR A 25 -2.50 -1.40 17.87
C THR A 25 -2.22 0.09 17.83
N LEU A 26 -1.84 0.74 18.94
CA LEU A 26 -1.68 2.20 19.01
C LEU A 26 -0.82 2.75 17.86
N VAL A 27 0.40 2.22 17.67
CA VAL A 27 1.33 2.75 16.68
C VAL A 27 0.77 2.66 15.26
N PRO A 28 0.35 1.48 14.76
CA PRO A 28 -0.23 1.39 13.42
C PRO A 28 -1.56 2.12 13.29
N ASP A 29 -2.39 2.19 14.34
CA ASP A 29 -3.66 2.93 14.33
C ASP A 29 -3.41 4.43 14.20
N VAL A 30 -2.43 4.97 14.93
CA VAL A 30 -2.05 6.39 14.85
C VAL A 30 -1.51 6.69 13.46
N LEU A 31 -0.49 5.96 13.01
CA LEU A 31 0.13 6.20 11.69
C LEU A 31 -0.88 6.08 10.55
N GLY A 32 -1.72 5.05 10.56
CA GLY A 32 -2.74 4.85 9.53
C GLY A 32 -3.90 5.84 9.62
N SER A 33 -4.12 6.51 10.75
CA SER A 33 -5.20 7.50 10.92
C SER A 33 -4.72 8.94 10.74
N LEU A 34 -3.43 9.17 10.47
CA LEU A 34 -2.91 10.50 10.21
C LEU A 34 -3.53 11.02 8.91
N PRO A 35 -4.24 12.17 8.94
CA PRO A 35 -4.78 12.79 7.74
C PRO A 35 -3.64 13.48 7.00
N THR A 36 -2.85 12.70 6.24
CA THR A 36 -1.66 13.16 5.54
C THR A 36 -1.93 14.35 4.65
N ASP A 37 -3.11 14.39 4.04
CA ASP A 37 -3.55 15.42 3.12
C ASP A 37 -3.64 16.81 3.77
N ILE A 38 -3.83 16.89 5.10
CA ILE A 38 -3.86 18.17 5.82
C ILE A 38 -2.50 18.87 5.77
N PHE A 39 -1.40 18.10 5.77
CA PHE A 39 -0.06 18.67 5.67
C PHE A 39 0.23 19.32 4.31
N PHE A 40 -0.58 19.00 3.29
CA PHE A 40 -0.43 19.52 1.93
C PHE A 40 -1.46 20.59 1.57
N ILE A 41 -2.28 21.09 2.51
CA ILE A 41 -3.29 22.13 2.20
C ILE A 41 -2.66 23.39 1.61
N THR A 42 -1.49 23.80 2.09
CA THR A 42 -0.79 25.00 1.60
C THR A 42 -0.07 24.80 0.27
N THR A 43 0.15 23.54 -0.14
CA THR A 43 0.91 23.14 -1.34
C THR A 43 0.12 22.11 -2.14
N TRP A 44 -1.20 22.30 -2.21
CA TRP A 44 -2.14 21.26 -2.68
C TRP A 44 -1.92 20.89 -4.14
N ASP A 45 -1.64 21.89 -4.97
CA ASP A 45 -1.37 21.72 -6.40
C ASP A 45 0.13 21.55 -6.70
N ASP A 46 0.99 22.03 -5.80
CA ASP A 46 2.46 22.05 -5.97
C ASP A 46 3.16 20.77 -5.50
N SER A 47 2.45 19.80 -4.92
CA SER A 47 3.04 18.59 -4.32
C SER A 47 2.14 17.37 -4.46
N ILE A 48 1.62 17.15 -5.66
CA ILE A 48 0.67 16.07 -5.94
C ILE A 48 1.35 14.72 -5.72
N VAL A 49 2.54 14.50 -6.30
CA VAL A 49 3.25 13.21 -6.17
C VAL A 49 3.65 12.96 -4.72
N GLY A 50 4.18 13.98 -4.03
CA GLY A 50 4.50 13.90 -2.61
C GLY A 50 3.29 13.59 -1.72
N ARG A 51 2.12 14.19 -2.01
CA ARG A 51 0.87 13.92 -1.30
C ARG A 51 0.45 12.47 -1.49
N GLU A 52 0.43 11.97 -2.73
CA GLU A 52 0.04 10.58 -3.01
C GLU A 52 1.03 9.57 -2.39
N LEU A 53 2.33 9.87 -2.38
CA LEU A 53 3.31 9.05 -1.68
C LEU A 53 3.11 9.08 -0.16
N SER A 54 2.75 10.23 0.42
CA SER A 54 2.46 10.33 1.84
C SER A 54 1.20 9.55 2.24
N SER A 55 0.20 9.51 1.35
CA SER A 55 -1.05 8.77 1.56
C SER A 55 -0.80 7.26 1.68
N MET A 56 0.34 6.75 1.21
CA MET A 56 0.77 5.37 1.42
C MET A 56 0.93 4.98 2.90
N ILE A 57 1.03 5.94 3.83
CA ILE A 57 1.01 5.65 5.27
C ILE A 57 -0.29 4.96 5.72
N HIS A 58 -1.36 5.11 4.96
CA HIS A 58 -2.63 4.43 5.22
C HIS A 58 -2.54 2.90 5.16
N ILE A 59 -1.44 2.32 4.62
CA ILE A 59 -1.15 0.89 4.67
C ILE A 59 -1.17 0.33 6.09
N PHE A 60 -0.79 1.14 7.09
CA PHE A 60 -0.78 0.70 8.49
C PHE A 60 -2.18 0.33 9.02
N ARG A 61 -3.26 0.79 8.37
CA ARG A 61 -4.64 0.36 8.70
C ARG A 61 -4.87 -1.14 8.50
N ILE A 62 -4.06 -1.82 7.69
CA ILE A 62 -4.14 -3.28 7.50
C ILE A 62 -3.97 -4.01 8.84
N PHE A 63 -3.08 -3.54 9.72
CA PHE A 63 -2.84 -4.18 11.01
C PHE A 63 -4.08 -4.10 11.90
N SER A 64 -4.72 -2.94 11.95
CA SER A 64 -5.98 -2.72 12.67
C SER A 64 -7.09 -3.61 12.10
N THR A 65 -7.27 -3.60 10.79
CA THR A 65 -8.26 -4.43 10.08
C THR A 65 -8.06 -5.92 10.37
N ARG A 66 -6.81 -6.41 10.37
CA ARG A 66 -6.49 -7.81 10.73
C ARG A 66 -6.91 -8.16 12.16
N VAL A 67 -6.71 -7.25 13.12
CA VAL A 67 -7.15 -7.45 14.51
C VAL A 67 -8.67 -7.50 14.59
N TYR A 68 -9.38 -6.66 13.85
CA TYR A 68 -10.85 -6.69 13.79
C TYR A 68 -11.37 -7.98 13.16
N ILE A 69 -10.84 -8.39 12.00
CA ILE A 69 -11.21 -9.65 11.34
C ILE A 69 -10.95 -10.84 12.27
N LYS A 70 -9.81 -10.85 12.99
CA LYS A 70 -9.52 -11.90 13.98
C LYS A 70 -10.57 -11.97 15.09
N ARG A 71 -10.97 -10.83 15.66
CA ARG A 71 -12.00 -10.78 16.72
C ARG A 71 -13.36 -11.27 16.22
N VAL A 72 -13.74 -10.90 15.01
CA VAL A 72 -14.96 -11.38 14.36
C VAL A 72 -14.88 -12.90 14.17
N ALA A 73 -13.77 -13.40 13.61
CA ALA A 73 -13.57 -14.83 13.42
C ALA A 73 -13.62 -15.63 14.73
N GLU A 74 -13.02 -15.12 15.81
CA GLU A 74 -13.09 -15.73 17.15
C GLU A 74 -14.51 -15.71 17.74
N THR A 75 -15.36 -14.74 17.36
CA THR A 75 -16.73 -14.61 17.88
C THR A 75 -17.72 -15.52 17.16
N TYR A 76 -17.48 -15.78 15.87
CA TYR A 76 -18.30 -16.65 15.03
C TYR A 76 -17.73 -18.06 14.89
N ASP A 77 -16.74 -18.44 15.72
CA ASP A 77 -16.05 -19.74 15.68
C ASP A 77 -15.61 -20.17 14.28
N VAL A 78 -15.14 -19.21 13.48
CA VAL A 78 -14.75 -19.44 12.09
C VAL A 78 -13.52 -20.37 12.07
N PRO A 79 -13.56 -21.48 11.30
CA PRO A 79 -12.41 -22.36 11.15
C PRO A 79 -11.14 -21.61 10.73
N ASN A 80 -10.01 -21.91 11.36
CA ASN A 80 -8.72 -21.26 11.08
C ASN A 80 -8.34 -21.26 9.58
N ARG A 81 -8.73 -22.32 8.84
CA ARG A 81 -8.51 -22.43 7.39
C ARG A 81 -9.25 -21.35 6.61
N LEU A 82 -10.52 -21.10 6.94
CA LEU A 82 -11.32 -20.06 6.30
C LEU A 82 -10.84 -18.67 6.71
N PHE A 83 -10.51 -18.47 7.99
CA PHE A 83 -9.90 -17.22 8.46
C PHE A 83 -8.62 -16.87 7.68
N GLY A 84 -7.74 -17.85 7.47
CA GLY A 84 -6.53 -17.69 6.67
C GLY A 84 -6.85 -17.23 5.25
N LEU A 85 -7.80 -17.88 4.57
CA LEU A 85 -8.20 -17.56 3.20
C LEU A 85 -8.84 -16.17 3.08
N PHE A 86 -9.78 -15.83 3.96
CA PHE A 86 -10.43 -14.52 4.00
C PHE A 86 -9.50 -13.37 4.40
N THR A 87 -8.38 -13.66 5.07
CA THR A 87 -7.37 -12.66 5.37
C THR A 87 -6.35 -12.55 4.22
N PHE A 88 -5.94 -13.68 3.64
CA PHE A 88 -4.90 -13.72 2.63
C PHE A 88 -5.35 -13.14 1.29
N ILE A 89 -6.53 -13.50 0.79
CA ILE A 89 -7.00 -13.05 -0.54
C ILE A 89 -7.09 -11.52 -0.63
N PRO A 90 -7.76 -10.80 0.29
CA PRO A 90 -7.83 -9.34 0.20
C PRO A 90 -6.47 -8.68 0.38
N LEU A 91 -5.62 -9.22 1.26
CA LEU A 91 -4.26 -8.72 1.45
C LEU A 91 -3.43 -8.89 0.17
N PHE A 92 -3.54 -10.04 -0.49
CA PHE A 92 -2.85 -10.30 -1.74
C PHE A 92 -3.30 -9.36 -2.86
N ILE A 93 -4.62 -9.17 -3.02
CA ILE A 93 -5.17 -8.22 -4.00
C ILE A 93 -4.66 -6.80 -3.72
N LEU A 94 -4.67 -6.38 -2.46
CA LEU A 94 -4.15 -5.08 -2.06
C LEU A 94 -2.65 -4.95 -2.38
N CYS A 95 -1.83 -5.95 -2.03
CA CYS A 95 -0.41 -5.94 -2.36
C CYS A 95 -0.17 -5.80 -3.86
N VAL A 96 -0.87 -6.59 -4.69
CA VAL A 96 -0.73 -6.52 -6.15
C VAL A 96 -1.16 -5.15 -6.70
N HIS A 97 -2.27 -4.58 -6.20
CA HIS A 97 -2.71 -3.24 -6.55
C HIS A 97 -1.65 -2.18 -6.19
N TRP A 98 -1.06 -2.28 -5.00
CA TRP A 98 -0.02 -1.36 -4.55
C TRP A 98 1.23 -1.46 -5.40
N LEU A 99 1.67 -2.67 -5.73
CA LEU A 99 2.79 -2.88 -6.64
C LEU A 99 2.53 -2.20 -7.99
N ALA A 100 1.32 -2.36 -8.54
CA ALA A 100 0.92 -1.69 -9.78
C ALA A 100 1.06 -0.17 -9.68
N CYS A 101 0.53 0.45 -8.61
CA CYS A 101 0.65 1.88 -8.39
C CYS A 101 2.10 2.34 -8.17
N ILE A 102 2.89 1.56 -7.43
CA ILE A 102 4.31 1.84 -7.16
C ILE A 102 5.13 1.83 -8.46
N THR A 103 4.90 0.84 -9.33
CA THR A 103 5.60 0.75 -10.62
C THR A 103 5.30 1.91 -11.57
N TRP A 104 4.15 2.57 -11.38
CA TRP A 104 3.76 3.76 -12.14
C TRP A 104 4.29 5.06 -11.51
N ILE A 105 4.21 5.20 -10.19
CA ILE A 105 4.55 6.45 -9.49
C ILE A 105 6.06 6.68 -9.36
N ILE A 106 6.87 5.61 -9.26
CA ILE A 106 8.32 5.74 -9.05
C ILE A 106 9.02 6.50 -10.18
N PRO A 107 8.81 6.18 -11.47
CA PRO A 107 9.40 6.94 -12.57
C PRO A 107 8.98 8.42 -12.62
N MET A 108 7.86 8.79 -11.98
CA MET A 108 7.43 10.19 -11.86
C MET A 108 8.11 10.87 -10.68
N ALA A 109 8.18 10.17 -9.54
CA ALA A 109 8.77 10.66 -8.31
C ALA A 109 10.28 10.91 -8.42
N THR A 110 10.99 10.22 -9.33
CA THR A 110 12.40 10.46 -9.61
C THR A 110 12.67 11.78 -10.34
N ILE A 111 11.65 12.35 -10.99
CA ILE A 111 11.76 13.54 -11.82
C ILE A 111 11.23 14.76 -11.06
N SER A 112 10.04 14.61 -10.48
CA SER A 112 9.44 15.64 -9.66
C SER A 112 8.57 15.04 -8.58
N VAL A 113 8.76 15.53 -7.35
CA VAL A 113 7.84 15.25 -6.23
C VAL A 113 6.68 16.27 -6.22
N ALA A 114 6.81 17.33 -7.01
CA ALA A 114 5.87 18.44 -7.06
C ALA A 114 4.71 18.16 -8.02
N GLU A 115 5.03 17.85 -9.28
CA GLU A 115 4.07 17.75 -10.38
C GLU A 115 4.10 16.36 -11.03
N ILE A 116 2.95 15.93 -11.56
CA ILE A 116 2.86 14.73 -12.41
C ILE A 116 3.35 15.12 -13.81
N THR A 117 4.66 15.05 -14.01
CA THR A 117 5.29 15.33 -15.30
C THR A 117 5.65 14.04 -16.02
N GLN A 118 5.52 14.06 -17.35
CA GLN A 118 6.04 12.96 -18.17
C GLN A 118 7.55 12.87 -17.96
N PRO A 119 8.11 11.65 -17.87
CA PRO A 119 9.54 11.49 -17.99
C PRO A 119 10.06 12.10 -19.29
N GLU A 120 11.23 12.75 -19.26
CA GLU A 120 11.84 13.36 -20.46
C GLU A 120 11.73 12.41 -21.65
N GLU A 121 11.30 12.88 -22.82
CA GLU A 121 10.96 12.00 -23.96
C GLU A 121 12.12 11.06 -24.37
N ASP A 122 13.36 11.48 -24.13
CA ASP A 122 14.59 10.71 -24.38
C ASP A 122 14.97 9.74 -23.24
N SER A 123 14.22 9.72 -22.14
CA SER A 123 14.48 8.86 -20.97
C SER A 123 14.17 7.39 -21.26
N VAL A 124 14.98 6.51 -20.68
CA VAL A 124 14.87 5.04 -20.77
C VAL A 124 13.81 4.44 -19.83
N SER A 125 12.94 5.28 -19.26
CA SER A 125 11.81 4.83 -18.44
C SER A 125 10.88 3.92 -19.24
N TRP A 126 10.37 2.87 -18.60
CA TRP A 126 9.41 1.96 -19.24
C TRP A 126 8.16 2.68 -19.76
N ILE A 127 7.75 3.79 -19.13
CA ILE A 127 6.56 4.58 -19.54
C ILE A 127 6.75 5.14 -20.95
N ASN A 128 7.95 5.64 -21.26
CA ASN A 128 8.28 6.20 -22.56
C ASN A 128 8.59 5.11 -23.58
N LEU A 129 9.32 4.06 -23.19
CA LEU A 129 9.62 2.92 -24.07
C LEU A 129 8.36 2.27 -24.63
N GLU A 130 7.30 2.19 -23.84
CA GLU A 130 6.01 1.61 -24.21
C GLU A 130 4.97 2.65 -24.69
N ASN A 131 5.36 3.94 -24.82
CA ASN A 131 4.47 5.04 -25.22
C ASN A 131 3.16 5.13 -24.40
N MET A 132 3.27 4.92 -23.08
CA MET A 132 2.12 4.79 -22.18
C MET A 132 1.61 6.12 -21.64
N TRP A 133 2.37 7.22 -21.77
CA TRP A 133 2.00 8.52 -21.19
C TRP A 133 0.69 9.08 -21.74
N ASN A 134 0.49 9.03 -23.05
CA ASN A 134 -0.70 9.59 -23.72
C ASN A 134 -1.89 8.62 -23.77
N GLN A 135 -1.78 7.46 -23.12
CA GLN A 135 -2.84 6.45 -23.11
C GLN A 135 -3.90 6.74 -22.04
N ASP A 136 -5.05 6.07 -22.18
CA ASP A 136 -6.12 6.11 -21.17
C ASP A 136 -5.65 5.59 -19.80
N ASN A 137 -6.22 6.14 -18.73
CA ASN A 137 -5.87 5.79 -17.35
C ASN A 137 -6.16 4.32 -17.02
N GLN A 138 -7.20 3.72 -17.60
CA GLN A 138 -7.47 2.29 -17.39
C GLN A 138 -6.39 1.44 -18.05
N LEU A 139 -5.92 1.83 -19.24
CA LEU A 139 -4.85 1.11 -19.93
C LEU A 139 -3.53 1.22 -19.17
N LYS A 140 -3.17 2.43 -18.70
CA LYS A 140 -2.01 2.66 -17.84
C LYS A 140 -2.02 1.77 -16.61
N TYR A 141 -3.17 1.71 -15.92
CA TYR A 141 -3.34 0.86 -14.74
C TYR A 141 -3.23 -0.63 -15.09
N CYS A 142 -3.91 -1.11 -16.14
CA CYS A 142 -3.87 -2.50 -16.56
C CYS A 142 -2.46 -2.96 -16.95
N VAL A 143 -1.70 -2.16 -17.70
CA VAL A 143 -0.32 -2.51 -18.07
C VAL A 143 0.60 -2.53 -16.84
N SER A 144 0.47 -1.56 -15.94
CA SER A 144 1.22 -1.53 -14.68
C SER A 144 0.91 -2.73 -13.79
N LEU A 145 -0.37 -3.14 -13.75
CA LEU A 145 -0.84 -4.33 -13.04
C LEU A 145 -0.24 -5.61 -13.63
N MET A 146 -0.33 -5.78 -14.95
CA MET A 146 0.24 -6.94 -15.64
C MET A 146 1.75 -7.02 -15.42
N ARG A 147 2.46 -5.90 -15.54
CA ARG A 147 3.90 -5.81 -15.26
C ARG A 147 4.22 -6.25 -13.83
N SER A 148 3.48 -5.75 -12.85
CA SER A 148 3.65 -6.11 -11.44
C SER A 148 3.42 -7.59 -11.17
N ILE A 149 2.38 -8.17 -11.77
CA ILE A 149 2.08 -9.60 -11.65
C ILE A 149 3.18 -10.44 -12.30
N SER A 150 3.66 -10.07 -13.49
CA SER A 150 4.74 -10.78 -14.18
C SER A 150 6.03 -10.82 -13.37
N ILE A 151 6.42 -9.68 -12.77
CA ILE A 151 7.60 -9.58 -11.91
C ILE A 151 7.41 -10.41 -10.63
N LEU A 152 6.27 -10.25 -9.94
CA LEU A 152 5.94 -10.98 -8.72
C LEU A 152 5.89 -12.51 -8.93
N ALA A 153 5.35 -12.95 -10.06
CA ALA A 153 5.29 -14.36 -10.45
C ALA A 153 6.62 -14.92 -10.96
N ARG A 154 7.67 -14.08 -11.05
CA ARG A 154 8.96 -14.42 -11.66
C ARG A 154 8.83 -14.97 -13.08
N SER A 155 7.81 -14.51 -13.80
CA SER A 155 7.55 -14.89 -15.20
C SER A 155 8.41 -14.10 -16.19
N GLY A 156 9.24 -13.17 -15.71
CA GLY A 156 10.03 -12.24 -16.52
C GLY A 156 9.38 -10.87 -16.62
N PHE A 157 9.87 -10.07 -17.57
CA PHE A 157 9.34 -8.73 -17.86
C PHE A 157 8.35 -8.79 -19.02
N LEU A 158 7.28 -7.98 -18.96
CA LEU A 158 6.21 -8.00 -19.95
C LEU A 158 6.68 -7.59 -21.36
N ALA A 159 7.66 -6.69 -21.44
CA ALA A 159 8.21 -6.19 -22.69
C ALA A 159 9.74 -6.26 -22.67
N LYS A 160 10.41 -5.13 -22.42
CA LYS A 160 11.87 -5.09 -22.26
C LYS A 160 12.28 -5.15 -20.79
N GLU A 161 13.48 -5.66 -20.57
CA GLU A 161 14.16 -5.59 -19.28
C GLU A 161 14.30 -4.12 -18.84
N PRO A 162 14.19 -3.83 -17.53
CA PRO A 162 14.31 -2.47 -17.02
C PRO A 162 15.73 -1.93 -17.28
N ILE A 163 15.79 -0.85 -18.06
CA ILE A 163 17.05 -0.18 -18.41
C ILE A 163 17.32 0.96 -17.40
N ALA A 164 16.28 1.70 -17.02
CA ALA A 164 16.34 2.76 -16.03
C ALA A 164 16.64 2.19 -14.62
N ASP A 165 17.49 2.88 -13.86
CA ASP A 165 17.93 2.45 -12.53
C ASP A 165 16.74 2.29 -11.58
N GLU A 166 15.80 3.24 -11.61
CA GLU A 166 14.60 3.22 -10.78
C GLU A 166 13.72 1.99 -11.03
N ASP A 167 13.59 1.58 -12.29
CA ASP A 167 12.82 0.40 -12.69
C ASP A 167 13.52 -0.90 -12.27
N GLN A 168 14.86 -0.90 -12.26
CA GLN A 168 15.65 -2.02 -11.76
C GLN A 168 15.49 -2.17 -10.25
N TYR A 169 15.56 -1.08 -9.48
CA TYR A 169 15.32 -1.14 -8.03
C TYR A 169 13.92 -1.65 -7.70
N VAL A 170 12.91 -1.22 -8.45
CA VAL A 170 11.53 -1.72 -8.31
C VAL A 170 11.47 -3.22 -8.59
N ALA A 171 12.09 -3.68 -9.67
CA ALA A 171 12.13 -5.10 -10.00
C ALA A 171 12.83 -5.95 -8.92
N ILE A 172 13.95 -5.46 -8.37
CA ILE A 172 14.70 -6.13 -7.30
C ILE A 172 13.87 -6.22 -6.01
N ILE A 173 13.13 -5.17 -5.65
CA ILE A 173 12.31 -5.16 -4.42
C ILE A 173 11.11 -6.11 -4.53
N ILE A 174 10.57 -6.30 -5.74
CA ILE A 174 9.38 -7.14 -5.96
C ILE A 174 9.72 -8.64 -6.08
N GLN A 175 10.93 -9.01 -6.51
CA GLN A 175 11.37 -10.40 -6.75
C GLN A 175 11.82 -11.16 -5.50
#